data_AF-A0A9P8JCH5-F1
#
_entry.id   AF-A0A9P8JCH5-F1
#
_cell.length_a   1.000
_cell.length_b   1.000
_cell.length_c   1.000
_cell.angle_alpha   90.00
_cell.angle_beta   90.00
_cell.angle_gamma   90.00
#
_symmetry.space_group_name_H-M   'P 1'
#
loop_
_entity.id
_entity.type
_entity.pdbx_description
1 polymer ?
#
loop_
_entity_poly.entity_id
_entity_poly.type
_entity_poly.pdbx_seq_one_letter_code
_entity_poly.pdbx_strand_id
1 'polypeptide(L)'
;MGSLLQLSDVADLIPRRDANDFRERVRHLLGRSSTNFPGAQPVSFSRRHFRDLQETDYYLCEKTDGIRCLLYFTTFTDGNNHLEAHMLIDRKNDYYNIDNEHFHFPLPDGPDASY
;
A
#
# COMPACT_ATOMS: atom_id res chain seq x y z
N MET A 1 -8.57 -11.90 24.74
CA MET A 1 -7.30 -11.32 24.26
C MET A 1 -7.34 -11.44 22.75
N GLY A 2 -7.71 -10.37 22.04
CA GLY A 2 -7.75 -10.41 20.58
C GLY A 2 -6.34 -10.68 20.06
N SER A 3 -6.18 -11.66 19.17
CA SER A 3 -4.92 -11.87 18.48
C SER A 3 -4.53 -10.55 17.80
N LEU A 4 -3.33 -10.05 18.09
CA LEU A 4 -2.74 -8.94 17.34
C LEU A 4 -2.65 -9.42 15.89
N LEU A 5 -3.49 -8.89 15.01
CA LEU A 5 -3.40 -9.10 13.57
C LEU A 5 -1.95 -8.83 13.14
N GLN A 6 -1.37 -9.74 12.36
CA GLN A 6 -0.07 -9.56 11.75
C GLN A 6 -0.22 -9.54 10.24
N LEU A 7 0.60 -8.74 9.56
CA LEU A 7 0.58 -8.72 8.08
C LEU A 7 0.95 -10.08 7.48
N SER A 8 1.79 -10.84 8.19
CA SER A 8 2.16 -12.21 7.83
C SER A 8 0.98 -13.19 7.83
N ASP A 9 -0.17 -12.81 8.42
CA ASP A 9 -1.37 -13.66 8.39
C ASP A 9 -2.06 -13.62 7.01
N VAL A 10 -1.73 -12.64 6.16
CA VAL A 10 -2.39 -12.40 4.86
C VAL A 10 -1.44 -12.18 3.69
N ALA A 11 -0.15 -11.97 3.94
CA ALA A 11 0.83 -11.65 2.92
C ALA A 11 2.27 -12.03 3.35
N ASP A 12 3.08 -12.47 2.39
CA ASP A 12 4.45 -12.90 2.62
C ASP A 12 5.44 -11.74 2.53
N LEU A 13 6.30 -11.58 3.54
CA LEU A 13 7.32 -10.54 3.54
C LEU A 13 8.33 -10.75 2.41
N ILE A 14 8.46 -9.76 1.52
CA ILE A 14 9.47 -9.73 0.47
C ILE A 14 10.82 -9.34 1.09
N PRO A 15 11.89 -10.11 0.86
CA PRO A 15 13.22 -9.74 1.33
C PRO A 15 13.62 -8.34 0.86
N ARG A 16 14.26 -7.56 1.76
CA ARG A 16 14.56 -6.15 1.48
C ARG A 16 15.38 -5.91 0.22
N ARG A 17 16.23 -6.88 -0.17
CA ARG A 17 17.03 -6.84 -1.39
C ARG A 17 16.12 -6.84 -2.63
N ASP A 18 15.13 -7.72 -2.66
CA ASP A 18 14.23 -7.91 -3.80
C ASP A 18 13.17 -6.78 -3.84
N ALA A 19 12.81 -6.25 -2.67
CA ALA A 19 11.89 -5.11 -2.55
C ALA A 19 12.44 -3.79 -3.12
N ASN A 20 13.75 -3.67 -3.41
CA ASN A 20 14.33 -2.43 -3.92
C ASN A 20 13.80 -2.05 -5.31
N ASP A 21 13.58 -3.03 -6.18
CA ASP A 21 13.04 -2.78 -7.51
C ASP A 21 11.61 -2.21 -7.42
N PHE A 22 10.80 -2.73 -6.49
CA PHE A 22 9.46 -2.19 -6.24
C PHE A 22 9.50 -0.79 -5.63
N ARG A 23 10.44 -0.50 -4.72
CA ARG A 23 10.62 0.86 -4.18
C ARG A 23 10.96 1.88 -5.27
N GLU A 24 11.82 1.51 -6.21
CA GLU A 24 12.17 2.37 -7.35
C GLU A 24 10.98 2.56 -8.31
N ARG A 25 10.21 1.51 -8.59
CA ARG A 25 8.98 1.60 -9.38
C ARG A 25 7.95 2.53 -8.74
N VAL A 26 7.70 2.38 -7.43
CA VAL A 26 6.79 3.27 -6.68
C VAL A 26 7.32 4.70 -6.68
N ARG A 27 8.62 4.91 -6.50
CA ARG A 27 9.23 6.24 -6.58
C ARG A 27 9.00 6.89 -7.95
N HIS A 28 9.23 6.15 -9.04
CA HIS A 28 8.99 6.62 -10.40
C HIS A 28 7.52 6.90 -10.66
N LEU A 29 6.61 6.01 -10.26
CA LEU A 29 5.16 6.18 -10.38
C LEU A 29 4.67 7.47 -9.70
N LEU A 30 5.23 7.79 -8.53
CA LEU A 30 4.87 8.98 -7.76
C LEU A 30 5.67 10.24 -8.15
N GLY A 31 6.60 10.16 -9.11
CA GLY A 31 7.43 11.29 -9.53
C GLY A 31 8.34 11.84 -8.43
N ARG A 32 8.82 10.99 -7.51
CA ARG A 32 9.62 11.40 -6.33
C ARG A 32 11.12 11.18 -6.55
N SER A 33 11.94 11.87 -5.77
CA SER A 33 13.40 11.69 -5.74
C SER A 33 13.88 10.64 -4.72
N SER A 34 13.05 10.27 -3.75
CA SER A 34 13.39 9.34 -2.66
C SER A 34 12.53 8.08 -2.69
N THR A 35 13.14 6.95 -2.35
CA THR A 35 12.48 5.64 -2.15
C THR A 35 11.89 5.44 -0.76
N ASN A 36 11.90 6.47 0.10
CA ASN A 36 11.28 6.41 1.43
C ASN A 36 9.76 6.20 1.35
N PHE A 37 9.20 5.60 2.41
CA PHE A 37 7.76 5.31 2.52
C PHE A 37 6.91 6.50 2.03
N PRO A 38 6.04 6.31 1.02
CA PRO A 38 5.31 7.42 0.41
C PRO A 38 4.03 7.81 1.14
N GLY A 39 3.54 6.97 2.07
CA GLY A 39 2.29 7.25 2.77
C GLY A 39 2.42 8.44 3.73
N ALA A 40 1.46 9.35 3.68
CA ALA A 40 1.38 10.48 4.61
C ALA A 40 1.31 9.99 6.07
N GLN A 41 1.95 10.72 6.98
CA GLN A 41 1.90 10.49 8.41
C GLN A 41 1.06 11.57 9.08
N PRO A 42 0.08 11.23 9.93
CA PRO A 42 -0.73 12.22 10.62
C PRO A 42 0.11 12.96 11.67
N VAL A 43 -0.34 14.16 12.02
CA VAL A 43 0.18 14.92 13.16
C VAL A 43 -0.81 14.86 14.33
N SER A 44 -0.29 14.93 15.56
CA SER A 44 -1.14 14.97 16.75
C SER A 44 -2.06 16.18 16.72
N PHE A 45 -3.37 15.95 16.90
CA PHE A 45 -4.34 17.04 16.95
C PHE A 45 -4.11 17.93 18.18
N SER A 46 -4.21 19.24 18.02
CA SER A 46 -3.89 20.21 19.08
C SER A 46 -4.75 21.47 18.91
N ARG A 47 -4.77 22.34 19.94
CA ARG A 47 -5.66 23.50 19.97
C ARG A 47 -5.52 24.44 18.77
N ARG A 48 -4.33 24.59 18.19
CA ARG A 48 -4.12 25.43 17.00
C ARG A 48 -4.91 24.94 15.78
N HIS A 49 -5.15 23.63 15.68
CA HIS A 49 -5.84 23.04 14.52
C HIS A 49 -7.35 23.32 14.52
N PHE A 50 -7.94 23.83 15.62
CA PHE A 50 -9.33 24.32 15.58
C PHE A 50 -9.49 25.47 14.60
N ARG A 51 -8.46 26.31 14.44
CA ARG A 51 -8.47 27.38 13.46
C ARG A 51 -8.47 26.83 12.04
N ASP A 52 -7.62 25.84 11.77
CA ASP A 52 -7.54 25.18 10.46
C ASP A 52 -8.90 24.57 10.07
N LEU A 53 -9.60 23.93 11.03
CA LEU A 53 -10.95 23.39 10.83
C LEU A 53 -12.04 24.45 10.58
N GLN A 54 -11.83 25.71 10.98
CA GLN A 54 -12.76 26.80 10.72
C GLN A 54 -12.51 27.49 9.37
N GLU A 55 -11.27 27.44 8.90
CA GLU A 55 -10.82 28.18 7.71
C GLU A 55 -10.73 27.29 6.45
N THR A 56 -10.78 25.97 6.59
CA THR A 56 -10.66 25.01 5.47
C THR A 56 -11.65 23.85 5.63
N ASP A 57 -12.14 23.31 4.51
CA ASP A 57 -13.01 22.12 4.51
C ASP A 57 -12.22 20.85 4.85
N TYR A 58 -12.75 20.06 5.79
CA TYR A 58 -12.15 18.80 6.22
C TYR A 58 -13.15 17.63 6.15
N TYR A 59 -12.62 16.45 5.83
CA TYR A 59 -13.33 15.18 5.99
C TYR A 59 -12.98 14.54 7.35
N LEU A 60 -13.93 13.79 7.92
CA LEU A 60 -13.76 13.09 9.19
C LEU A 60 -14.14 11.61 9.06
N CYS A 61 -13.36 10.74 9.69
CA CYS A 61 -13.68 9.33 9.90
C CYS A 61 -13.16 8.86 11.26
N GLU A 62 -13.61 7.69 11.71
CA GLU A 62 -13.03 7.02 12.87
C GLU A 62 -11.55 6.69 12.62
N LYS A 63 -10.70 6.84 13.63
CA LYS A 63 -9.34 6.30 13.60
C LYS A 63 -9.38 4.84 14.05
N THR A 64 -9.18 3.93 13.11
CA THR A 64 -9.05 2.50 13.42
C THR A 64 -7.71 2.20 14.13
N ASP A 65 -7.69 1.11 14.90
CA ASP A 65 -6.49 0.57 15.55
C ASP A 65 -5.88 -0.62 14.78
N GLY A 66 -6.01 -0.59 13.45
CA GLY A 66 -5.49 -1.61 12.55
C GLY A 66 -4.05 -1.36 12.08
N ILE A 67 -3.55 -2.25 11.23
CA ILE A 67 -2.29 -2.06 10.53
C ILE A 67 -2.52 -1.21 9.29
N ARG A 68 -1.84 -0.06 9.20
CA ARG A 68 -1.87 0.82 8.03
C ARG A 68 -0.91 0.31 6.96
N CYS A 69 -1.44 -0.02 5.80
CA CYS A 69 -0.69 -0.34 4.59
C CYS A 69 -1.17 0.45 3.39
N LEU A 70 -0.30 0.67 2.43
CA LEU A 70 -0.69 1.00 1.05
C LEU A 70 -0.86 -0.30 0.28
N LEU A 71 -1.82 -0.35 -0.65
CA LEU A 71 -1.97 -1.45 -1.59
C LEU A 71 -1.36 -1.02 -2.94
N TYR A 72 -0.38 -1.78 -3.41
CA TYR A 72 0.32 -1.53 -4.67
C TYR A 72 -0.02 -2.61 -5.68
N PHE A 73 -0.52 -2.17 -6.84
CA PHE A 73 -0.87 -3.00 -7.99
C PHE A 73 0.26 -2.94 -9.00
N THR A 74 0.73 -4.09 -9.46
CA THR A 74 1.75 -4.17 -10.50
C THR A 74 1.57 -5.44 -11.32
N THR A 75 2.31 -5.53 -12.42
CA THR A 75 2.41 -6.75 -13.21
C THR A 75 3.86 -7.12 -13.41
N PHE A 76 4.15 -8.41 -13.47
CA PHE A 76 5.45 -8.93 -13.84
C PHE A 76 5.34 -9.79 -15.10
N THR A 77 6.42 -9.87 -15.86
CA THR A 77 6.46 -10.65 -17.09
C THR A 77 7.14 -11.98 -16.82
N ASP A 78 6.43 -13.09 -17.06
CA ASP A 78 7.00 -14.44 -17.09
C ASP A 78 6.90 -15.00 -18.52
N GLY A 79 8.02 -14.95 -19.24
CA GLY A 79 8.06 -15.24 -20.68
C GLY A 79 7.17 -14.26 -21.47
N ASN A 80 6.10 -14.79 -22.08
CA ASN A 80 5.10 -13.99 -22.81
C ASN A 80 3.87 -13.63 -21.96
N ASN A 81 3.77 -14.17 -20.75
CA ASN A 81 2.65 -13.91 -19.87
C ASN A 81 2.95 -12.66 -19.03
N HIS A 82 1.92 -11.84 -18.85
CA HIS A 82 1.91 -10.88 -17.75
C HIS A 82 1.23 -11.59 -16.59
N LEU A 83 1.70 -11.36 -15.38
CA LEU A 83 1.14 -11.92 -14.16
C LEU A 83 0.80 -10.76 -13.23
N GLU A 84 -0.39 -10.79 -12.65
CA GLU A 84 -0.83 -9.78 -11.68
C GLU A 84 -0.12 -9.96 -10.34
N ALA A 85 0.34 -8.86 -9.73
CA ALA A 85 0.95 -8.86 -8.41
C ALA A 85 0.38 -7.75 -7.54
N HIS A 86 0.05 -8.12 -6.31
CA HIS A 86 -0.50 -7.24 -5.30
C HIS A 86 0.39 -7.22 -4.06
N MET A 87 0.75 -6.02 -3.61
CA MET A 87 1.65 -5.88 -2.47
C MET A 87 1.08 -4.92 -1.43
N LEU A 88 1.24 -5.29 -0.16
CA LEU A 88 1.04 -4.39 0.97
C LEU A 88 2.36 -3.71 1.32
N ILE A 89 2.33 -2.39 1.49
CA ILE A 89 3.49 -1.59 1.90
C ILE A 89 3.22 -0.99 3.27
N ASP A 90 4.00 -1.39 4.27
CA ASP A 90 3.84 -0.92 5.65
C ASP A 90 4.58 0.41 5.90
N ARG A 91 4.40 0.97 7.10
CA ARG A 91 5.06 2.23 7.51
C ARG A 91 6.60 2.17 7.55
N LYS A 92 7.20 0.98 7.63
CA LYS A 92 8.66 0.78 7.61
C LYS A 92 9.20 0.67 6.19
N ASN A 93 8.32 0.81 5.18
CA ASN A 93 8.62 0.61 3.77
C ASN A 93 9.03 -0.85 3.47
N ASP A 94 8.51 -1.80 4.23
CA ASP A 94 8.59 -3.22 3.97
C ASP A 94 7.41 -3.64 3.07
N TYR A 95 7.70 -4.53 2.12
CA TYR A 95 6.75 -4.96 1.09
C TYR A 95 6.35 -6.39 1.38
N TYR A 96 5.06 -6.67 1.27
CA TYR A 96 4.47 -7.99 1.50
C TYR A 96 3.66 -8.42 0.28
N ASN A 97 3.96 -9.57 -0.30
CA ASN A 97 3.23 -10.12 -1.45
C ASN A 97 1.95 -10.81 -0.98
N ILE A 98 0.83 -10.49 -1.60
CA ILE A 98 -0.42 -11.23 -1.37
C ILE A 98 -0.45 -12.39 -2.38
N ASP A 99 -0.08 -13.59 -1.91
CA ASP A 99 -0.11 -14.80 -2.73
C ASP A 99 -1.48 -15.48 -2.62
N ASN A 100 -2.46 -14.93 -3.35
CA ASN A 100 -3.83 -15.47 -3.37
C ASN A 100 -4.45 -15.29 -4.76
N GLU A 101 -4.70 -16.40 -5.44
CA GLU A 101 -5.27 -16.44 -6.80
C GLU A 101 -6.67 -15.79 -6.89
N HIS A 102 -7.42 -15.72 -5.78
CA HIS A 102 -8.72 -15.08 -5.72
C HIS A 102 -8.64 -13.58 -5.40
N PHE A 103 -7.45 -13.05 -5.13
CA PHE A 103 -7.23 -11.63 -4.86
C PHE A 103 -6.93 -10.89 -6.17
N HIS A 104 -7.96 -10.77 -7.00
CA HIS A 104 -7.93 -10.14 -8.32
C HIS A 104 -8.73 -8.82 -8.33
N PHE A 105 -8.21 -7.80 -9.03
CA PHE A 105 -8.90 -6.53 -9.21
C PHE A 105 -9.22 -6.29 -10.69
N PRO A 106 -10.49 -6.45 -11.10
CA PRO A 106 -10.87 -6.35 -12.50
C PRO A 106 -10.70 -4.93 -13.03
N LEU A 107 -10.15 -4.81 -14.24
CA LEU A 107 -10.13 -3.56 -15.00
C LEU A 107 -11.44 -3.42 -15.77
N PRO A 108 -12.00 -2.19 -15.94
CA PRO A 108 -13.26 -1.98 -16.64
C PRO A 108 -13.35 -2.62 -18.05
N ASP A 109 -12.22 -2.64 -18.77
CA ASP A 109 -12.09 -3.24 -20.12
C ASP A 109 -11.04 -4.37 -20.15
N GLY A 110 -10.75 -4.98 -19.00
CA GLY A 110 -9.74 -6.04 -18.88
C GLY A 110 -10.31 -7.43 -19.20
N PRO A 111 -9.44 -8.44 -19.43
CA PRO A 111 -9.87 -9.83 -19.44
C PRO A 111 -10.49 -10.22 -18.08
N ASP A 112 -11.49 -11.09 -18.11
CA ASP A 112 -12.18 -11.59 -16.89
C ASP A 112 -11.28 -12.46 -15.98
N ALA A 113 -10.15 -12.93 -16.50
CA ALA A 113 -9.18 -13.74 -15.77
C ALA A 113 -8.05 -12.87 -15.25
N SER A 114 -7.60 -13.16 -14.02
CA SER A 114 -6.31 -12.72 -13.52
C SER A 114 -5.21 -13.18 -14.48
N TYR A 115 -4.34 -12.24 -14.83
CA TYR A 115 -3.16 -12.45 -15.66
C TYR A 115 -2.22 -13.50 -15.07
#